data_AF-A0A8S9Z1F4-F1
#
_entry.id   AF-A0A8S9Z1F4-F1
#
_cell.length_a   1.000
_cell.length_b   1.000
_cell.length_c   1.000
_cell.angle_alpha   90.00
_cell.angle_beta   90.00
_cell.angle_gamma   90.00
#
_symmetry.space_group_name_H-M   'P 1'
#
loop_
_entity.id
_entity.type
_entity.pdbx_description
1 polymer ?
#
loop_
_entity_poly.entity_id
_entity_poly.type
_entity_poly.pdbx_seq_one_letter_code
_entity_poly.pdbx_strand_id
1 'polypeptide(L)' 'MKHQLIWWMCCVGFMLLCSPYSSEQCGSKLTGEQGEFTSPNYPNDYPPNARCSWLISVPENQRIELRFLDFESNI' A
#
# COMPACT_ATOMS: atom_id res chain seq x y z
N MET A 1 1.43 16.90 -2.93
CA MET A 1 2.38 17.74 -2.18
C MET A 1 3.43 16.82 -1.58
N LYS A 2 4.71 17.12 -1.82
CA LYS A 2 5.83 16.18 -1.69
C LYS A 2 6.63 16.56 -0.44
N HIS A 3 6.84 15.62 0.47
CA HIS A 3 7.86 15.75 1.53
C HIS A 3 8.71 14.48 1.51
N GLN A 4 9.92 14.64 0.98
CA GLN A 4 10.97 13.64 0.90
C GLN A 4 11.76 13.64 2.20
N LEU A 5 12.08 12.46 2.74
CA LEU A 5 13.28 12.29 3.57
C LEU A 5 13.94 10.93 3.27
N ILE A 6 15.18 11.07 2.79
CA ILE A 6 16.37 10.26 3.10
C ILE A 6 16.53 8.93 2.34
N TRP A 7 17.53 9.00 1.47
CA TRP A 7 18.17 7.94 0.71
C TRP A 7 19.01 7.01 1.62
N TRP A 8 19.29 5.81 1.09
CA TRP A 8 20.25 4.78 1.50
C TRP A 8 19.65 3.54 2.20
N MET A 9 19.94 2.38 1.59
CA MET A 9 19.87 1.00 2.10
C MET A 9 18.56 0.21 1.88
N CYS A 10 18.43 -0.43 0.71
CA CYS A 10 17.96 -1.82 0.68
C CYS A 10 18.31 -2.61 -0.62
N CYS A 11 19.44 -2.31 -1.27
CA CYS A 11 19.83 -3.06 -2.48
C CYS A 11 21.29 -3.51 -2.43
N VAL A 12 21.65 -4.36 -1.45
CA VAL A 12 22.81 -5.26 -1.64
C VAL A 12 22.48 -6.63 -1.05
N GLY A 13 22.45 -7.65 -1.90
CA GLY A 13 22.40 -9.06 -1.49
C GLY A 13 21.25 -9.84 -2.14
N PHE A 14 21.55 -10.43 -3.31
CA PHE A 14 20.83 -11.52 -3.99
C PHE A 14 19.49 -11.98 -3.38
N MET A 15 18.40 -11.32 -3.75
CA MET A 15 17.06 -11.91 -3.78
C MET A 15 16.58 -11.80 -5.22
N LEU A 16 16.78 -12.87 -5.99
CA LEU A 16 16.25 -13.03 -7.35
C LEU A 16 14.72 -13.23 -7.34
N LEU A 17 13.98 -12.42 -6.59
CA LEU A 17 12.52 -12.37 -6.61
C LEU A 17 11.97 -10.95 -6.41
N CYS A 18 12.75 -9.89 -6.66
CA CYS A 18 12.13 -8.61 -6.96
C CYS A 18 11.69 -8.66 -8.43
N SER A 19 10.45 -9.09 -8.66
CA SER A 19 9.85 -9.11 -10.00
C SER A 19 9.99 -7.71 -10.62
N PRO A 20 10.59 -7.55 -11.81
CA PRO A 20 10.58 -6.29 -12.54
C PRO A 20 9.19 -5.95 -13.12
N TYR A 21 8.15 -6.72 -12.77
CA TYR A 21 6.77 -6.44 -13.12
C TYR A 21 6.09 -5.68 -11.98
N SER A 22 6.39 -4.38 -11.89
CA SER A 22 5.66 -3.43 -11.04
C SER A 22 4.25 -3.14 -11.62
N SER A 23 3.41 -4.16 -11.75
CA SER A 23 2.01 -4.00 -12.16
C SER A 23 1.01 -4.12 -11.02
N GLU A 24 1.46 -4.28 -9.77
CA GLU A 24 0.62 -4.01 -8.62
C GLU A 24 0.64 -2.49 -8.39
N GLN A 25 -0.29 -1.78 -9.02
CA GLN A 25 -0.51 -0.34 -8.83
C GLN A 25 -1.02 -0.01 -7.41
N CYS A 26 -1.03 -0.99 -6.50
CA CYS A 26 -1.66 -0.96 -5.20
C CYS A 26 -1.26 -2.18 -4.36
N GLY A 27 -1.42 -2.07 -3.05
CA GLY A 27 -1.10 -3.12 -2.10
C GLY A 27 0.29 -2.94 -1.50
N SER A 28 0.31 -2.71 -0.19
CA SER A 28 1.55 -2.49 0.56
C SER A 28 1.43 -3.03 1.97
N LYS A 29 2.57 -3.21 2.63
CA LYS A 29 2.60 -3.47 4.06
C LYS A 29 2.56 -2.14 4.81
N LEU A 30 1.51 -1.93 5.59
CA LEU A 30 1.34 -0.78 6.47
C LEU A 30 1.76 -1.16 7.88
N THR A 31 2.72 -0.40 8.42
CA THR A 31 3.23 -0.52 9.78
C THR A 31 3.30 0.86 10.39
N GLY A 32 2.90 0.98 11.66
CA GLY A 32 2.91 2.25 12.38
C GLY A 32 1.59 2.45 13.12
N GLU A 33 1.53 3.54 13.90
CA GLU A 33 0.33 3.89 14.66
C GLU A 33 -0.80 4.43 13.78
N GLN A 34 -0.44 5.03 12.64
CA GLN A 34 -1.36 5.62 11.67
C GLN A 34 -0.83 5.41 10.25
N GLY A 35 -1.75 5.32 9.29
CA GLY A 35 -1.43 5.19 7.87
C GLY A 35 -2.68 5.42 7.02
N GLU A 36 -2.45 5.67 5.74
CA GLU A 36 -3.50 5.84 4.74
C GLU A 36 -3.20 4.93 3.56
N PHE A 37 -4.24 4.39 2.95
CA PHE A 37 -4.15 3.65 1.70
C PHE A 37 -5.31 4.02 0.79
N THR A 38 -5.04 3.97 -0.51
CA THR A 38 -6.00 4.31 -1.54
C THR A 38 -6.02 3.24 -2.61
N SER A 39 -7.14 3.14 -3.32
CA SER A 39 -7.22 2.35 -4.54
C SER A 39 -6.20 2.83 -5.58
N PRO A 40 -5.74 1.94 -6.47
CA PRO A 40 -5.00 2.35 -7.65
C PRO A 40 -5.84 3.36 -8.43
N ASN A 41 -5.21 4.45 -8.86
CA ASN A 41 -5.78 5.56 -9.62
C ASN A 41 -6.79 6.48 -8.91
N TYR A 42 -7.05 6.31 -7.60
CA TYR A 42 -7.88 7.25 -6.83
C TYR A 42 -7.45 8.71 -7.06
N PRO A 43 -8.39 9.66 -7.32
CA PRO A 43 -9.84 9.54 -7.19
C PRO A 43 -10.56 9.04 -8.46
N ASN A 44 -9.82 8.59 -9.47
CA ASN A 44 -10.41 7.98 -10.66
C ASN A 44 -10.80 6.52 -10.41
N ASP A 45 -11.54 5.96 -11.37
CA ASP A 45 -12.06 4.60 -11.30
C ASP A 45 -11.00 3.54 -11.05
N TYR A 46 -11.40 2.55 -10.23
CA TYR A 46 -10.61 1.34 -10.01
C TYR A 46 -10.42 0.58 -11.33
N PRO A 47 -9.19 0.23 -11.74
CA PRO A 47 -8.95 -0.48 -12.98
C PRO A 47 -9.68 -1.82 -13.02
N PRO A 48 -10.28 -2.20 -14.16
CA PRO A 48 -10.87 -3.52 -14.30
C PRO A 48 -9.80 -4.60 -14.14
N ASN A 49 -10.14 -5.66 -13.40
CA ASN A 49 -9.25 -6.80 -13.08
C ASN A 49 -8.05 -6.48 -12.16
N ALA A 50 -7.97 -5.29 -11.56
CA ALA A 50 -6.98 -5.07 -10.51
C ALA A 50 -7.31 -5.90 -9.26
N ARG A 51 -6.27 -6.38 -8.59
CA ARG A 51 -6.34 -7.16 -7.35
C ARG A 51 -5.34 -6.59 -6.36
N CYS A 52 -5.83 -5.78 -5.43
CA CYS A 52 -5.00 -5.12 -4.44
C CYS A 52 -5.13 -5.81 -3.07
N SER A 53 -4.02 -5.97 -2.36
CA SER A 53 -4.01 -6.47 -0.99
C SER A 53 -3.12 -5.60 -0.11
N TRP A 54 -3.65 -5.08 1.00
CA TRP A 54 -2.87 -4.34 1.98
C TRP A 54 -2.70 -5.17 3.25
N LEU A 55 -1.46 -5.29 3.73
CA LEU A 55 -1.15 -5.99 4.97
C LEU A 55 -0.94 -4.97 6.08
N ILE A 56 -1.87 -4.91 7.02
CA ILE A 56 -1.79 -4.00 8.18
C ILE A 56 -1.25 -4.77 9.38
N SER A 57 -0.12 -4.33 9.91
CA SER A 57 0.56 -4.98 11.03
C SER A 57 0.77 -4.00 12.18
N VAL A 58 0.25 -4.35 13.35
CA VAL A 58 0.39 -3.57 14.60
C VAL A 58 1.03 -4.43 15.70
N PRO A 59 1.75 -3.84 16.67
CA PRO A 59 2.25 -4.53 17.86
C PRO A 59 1.17 -5.25 18.66
N GLU A 60 1.59 -6.26 19.43
CA GLU A 60 0.75 -6.92 20.42
C GLU A 60 0.22 -5.88 21.43
N ASN A 61 -1.07 -6.00 21.79
CA ASN A 61 -1.84 -5.06 22.63
C ASN A 61 -2.34 -3.76 21.95
N GLN A 62 -2.20 -3.62 20.63
CA GLN A 62 -2.88 -2.56 19.87
C GLN A 62 -4.08 -3.10 19.08
N ARG A 63 -5.02 -2.23 18.74
CA ARG A 63 -6.20 -2.53 17.91
C ARG A 63 -6.16 -1.70 16.64
N ILE A 64 -6.59 -2.30 15.53
CA ILE A 64 -6.69 -1.62 14.25
C ILE A 64 -8.07 -0.96 14.17
N GLU A 65 -8.10 0.35 13.96
CA GLU A 65 -9.29 1.10 13.59
C GLU A 65 -9.17 1.51 12.12
N LEU A 66 -10.16 1.13 11.31
CA LEU A 66 -10.20 1.48 9.88
C LEU A 66 -11.32 2.50 9.65
N ARG A 67 -10.97 3.60 8.99
CA ARG A 67 -11.92 4.61 8.55
C ARG A 67 -11.84 4.75 7.03
N PHE A 68 -12.92 4.42 6.35
CA PHE A 68 -13.07 4.68 4.92
C PHE A 68 -13.55 6.12 4.75
N LEU A 69 -12.74 6.93 4.06
CA LEU A 69 -13.08 8.32 3.75
C LEU A 69 -13.97 8.42 2.51
N ASP A 70 -13.75 7.52 1.56
CA ASP A 70 -14.50 7.39 0.33
C ASP A 70 -14.57 5.90 -0.04
N PHE A 71 -15.72 5.46 -0.56
CA PHE A 71 -15.96 4.07 -0.95
C PHE A 71 -17.01 4.01 -2.05
N GLU A 72 -16.57 3.69 -3.27
CA GLU A 72 -17.45 3.40 -4.40
C GLU A 72 -17.36 1.91 -4.76
N SER A 73 -18.45 1.17 -4.58
CA SER A 73 -18.61 -0.19 -5.09
C SER A 73 -19.55 -0.17 -6.29
N ASN A 74 -19.04 0.15 -7.48
CA ASN A 74 -19.78 -0.10 -8.71
C ASN A 74 -19.72 -1.61 -8.98
N ILE A 75 -20.75 -2.33 -8.50
CA ILE A 75 -20.97 -3.76 -8.75
C ILE A 75 -21.92 -3.96 -9.93
#